data_AF-A0A967GFE9-F1
#
_entry.id   AF-A0A967GFE9-F1
#
_cell.length_a   1.000
_cell.length_b   1.000
_cell.length_c   1.000
_cell.angle_alpha   90.00
_cell.angle_beta   90.00
_cell.angle_gamma   90.00
#
_symmetry.space_group_name_H-M   'P 1'
#
loop_
_entity.id
_entity.type
_entity.pdbx_description
1 polymer ?
#
loop_
_entity_poly.entity_id
_entity_poly.type
_entity_poly.pdbx_seq_one_letter_code
_entity_poly.pdbx_strand_id
1 'polypeptide(L)'
;AAEKLRSIHPVNVNIFFMRQQVMAGTGDALLLVEPFVGDSPFVVAYPDDVLLGAENLSAGLIALYTHTGCTVLAGQELADGDVSR
;
A
#
# COMPACT_ATOMS: atom_id res chain seq x y z
N ALA A 1 24.28 4.45 -12.89
CA ALA A 1 23.83 5.07 -11.62
C ALA A 1 23.17 6.44 -11.86
N ALA A 2 23.88 7.39 -12.49
CA ALA A 2 23.35 8.74 -12.75
C ALA A 2 22.05 8.78 -13.57
N GLU A 3 21.87 7.88 -14.53
CA GLU A 3 20.67 7.82 -15.38
C GLU A 3 19.41 7.34 -14.62
N LYS A 4 19.52 6.32 -13.76
CA LYS A 4 18.43 5.87 -12.88
C LYS A 4 18.03 6.90 -11.82
N LEU A 5 18.98 7.73 -11.39
CA LEU A 5 18.67 8.80 -10.44
C LEU A 5 17.84 9.90 -11.11
N ARG A 6 18.02 10.13 -12.42
CA ARG A 6 17.25 11.13 -13.18
C ARG A 6 15.77 10.77 -13.32
N SER A 7 15.40 9.50 -13.24
CA SER A 7 13.99 9.08 -13.30
C SER A 7 13.25 9.22 -11.97
N ILE A 8 13.96 9.48 -10.86
CA ILE A 8 13.36 9.71 -9.55
C ILE A 8 13.30 11.21 -9.33
N HIS A 9 12.18 11.83 -9.73
CA HIS A 9 11.97 13.25 -9.52
C HIS A 9 11.47 13.51 -8.08
N PRO A 10 11.90 14.61 -7.43
CA PRO A 10 11.33 15.04 -6.16
C PRO A 10 9.82 15.24 -6.33
N VAL A 11 9.05 14.43 -5.62
CA VAL A 11 7.60 14.57 -5.53
C VAL A 11 7.26 15.44 -4.32
N ASN A 12 6.22 16.26 -4.43
CA ASN A 12 5.74 17.10 -3.33
C ASN A 12 4.97 16.25 -2.31
N VAL A 13 5.69 15.42 -1.56
CA VAL A 13 5.15 14.50 -0.55
C VAL A 13 6.04 14.51 0.69
N ASN A 14 5.43 14.31 1.85
CA ASN A 14 6.16 14.11 3.10
C ASN A 14 6.43 12.62 3.29
N ILE A 15 7.68 12.24 3.57
CA ILE A 15 8.09 10.85 3.78
C ILE A 15 8.55 10.70 5.22
N PHE A 16 7.99 9.71 5.93
CA PHE A 16 8.32 9.39 7.31
C PHE A 16 8.81 7.95 7.40
N PHE A 17 9.72 7.71 8.34
CA PHE A 17 10.29 6.39 8.58
C PHE A 17 10.03 5.98 10.02
N MET A 18 9.59 4.74 10.19
CA MET A 18 9.38 4.11 11.49
C MET A 18 9.98 2.71 11.48
N ARG A 19 10.44 2.24 12.64
CA ARG A 19 11.08 0.93 12.77
C ARG A 19 10.26 0.01 13.68
N GLN A 20 9.77 -1.07 13.09
CA GLN A 20 9.29 -2.24 13.84
C GLN A 20 10.50 -2.93 14.49
N GLN A 21 10.56 -2.95 15.82
CA GLN A 21 11.75 -3.44 16.54
C GLN A 21 11.88 -4.96 16.54
N VAL A 22 10.75 -5.67 16.46
CA VAL A 22 10.65 -7.13 16.48
C VAL A 22 9.80 -7.58 15.31
N MET A 23 10.11 -8.72 14.70
CA MET A 23 9.30 -9.28 13.62
C MET A 23 7.98 -9.87 14.15
N ALA A 24 7.00 -9.00 14.44
CA ALA A 24 5.68 -9.37 14.97
C ALA A 24 4.58 -9.38 13.88
N GLY A 25 4.97 -9.32 12.61
CA GLY A 25 4.07 -9.38 11.46
C GLY A 25 3.45 -8.04 11.09
N THR A 26 2.61 -8.04 10.05
CA THR A 26 2.06 -6.81 9.47
C THR A 26 1.08 -6.09 10.38
N GLY A 27 0.24 -6.82 11.12
CA GLY A 27 -0.73 -6.18 12.03
C GLY A 27 -0.05 -5.29 13.06
N ASP A 28 1.04 -5.78 13.66
CA ASP A 28 1.88 -5.01 14.58
C ASP A 28 2.53 -3.80 13.88
N ALA A 29 3.02 -3.98 12.65
CA ALA A 29 3.57 -2.88 11.85
C ALA A 29 2.54 -1.78 11.58
N LEU A 30 1.28 -2.14 11.31
CA LEU A 30 0.19 -1.17 11.10
C LEU A 30 -0.23 -0.45 12.38
N LEU A 31 -0.23 -1.14 13.53
CA LEU A 31 -0.52 -0.52 14.82
C LEU A 31 0.53 0.53 15.20
N LEU A 32 1.81 0.29 14.88
CA LEU A 32 2.87 1.28 15.11
C LEU A 32 2.61 2.60 14.36
N VAL A 33 1.88 2.56 13.24
CA VAL A 33 1.58 3.72 12.39
C VAL A 33 0.37 4.54 12.92
N GLU A 34 -0.40 4.02 13.88
CA GLU A 34 -1.59 4.68 14.45
C GLU A 34 -1.35 6.14 14.86
N PRO A 35 -0.26 6.53 15.58
CA PRO A 35 -0.04 7.93 15.97
C PRO A 35 0.18 8.89 14.80
N PHE A 36 0.53 8.36 13.62
CA PHE A 36 0.75 9.16 12.42
C PHE A 36 -0.53 9.38 11.61
N VAL A 37 -1.39 8.36 11.56
CA VAL A 37 -2.61 8.37 10.73
C VAL A 37 -3.83 8.87 11.51
N GLY A 38 -3.90 8.57 12.81
CA GLY A 38 -5.07 8.84 13.64
C GLY A 38 -6.34 8.21 13.05
N ASP A 39 -7.43 8.99 13.01
CA ASP A 39 -8.73 8.56 12.49
C ASP A 39 -8.88 8.76 10.97
N SER A 40 -7.80 9.09 10.25
CA SER A 40 -7.87 9.32 8.79
C SER A 40 -7.84 7.99 8.02
N PRO A 41 -8.61 7.84 6.92
CA PRO A 41 -8.46 6.69 6.05
C PRO A 41 -7.08 6.69 5.38
N PHE A 42 -6.52 5.50 5.16
CA PHE A 42 -5.19 5.33 4.59
C PHE A 42 -5.11 4.11 3.67
N VAL A 43 -4.10 4.09 2.80
CA VAL A 43 -3.80 2.97 1.91
C VAL A 43 -2.63 2.19 2.49
N VAL A 44 -2.78 0.87 2.57
CA VAL A 44 -1.68 -0.07 2.84
C VAL A 44 -1.23 -0.67 1.52
N ALA A 45 0.05 -0.51 1.19
CA ALA A 45 0.66 -1.09 0.00
C ALA A 45 1.88 -1.92 0.39
N TYR A 46 1.93 -3.16 -0.10
CA TYR A 46 3.05 -4.05 0.11
C TYR A 46 4.08 -3.87 -1.01
N PRO A 47 5.36 -3.64 -0.68
CA PRO A 47 6.38 -3.35 -1.69
C PRO A 47 6.70 -4.55 -2.60
N ASP A 48 6.36 -5.76 -2.18
CA ASP A 48 6.48 -6.99 -2.95
C ASP A 48 5.34 -7.20 -3.98
N ASP A 49 4.23 -6.48 -3.84
CA ASP A 49 3.09 -6.56 -4.76
C ASP A 49 3.13 -5.44 -5.81
N VAL A 50 3.81 -5.70 -6.92
CA VAL A 50 3.92 -4.74 -8.04
C VAL A 50 2.89 -5.08 -9.11
N LEU A 51 1.81 -4.30 -9.15
CA LEU A 51 0.77 -4.41 -10.17
C LEU A 51 1.05 -3.47 -11.34
N LEU A 52 1.19 -4.04 -12.53
CA LEU A 52 1.39 -3.32 -13.77
C LEU A 52 0.07 -3.30 -14.54
N GLY A 53 -0.48 -2.11 -14.77
CA GLY A 53 -1.76 -1.96 -15.45
C GLY A 53 -2.03 -0.52 -15.87
N ALA A 54 -3.04 -0.34 -16.71
CA ALA A 54 -3.47 0.98 -17.17
C ALA A 54 -4.19 1.77 -16.06
N GLU A 55 -4.82 1.07 -15.11
CA GLU A 55 -5.56 1.67 -14.01
C GLU A 55 -4.74 1.64 -12.72
N ASN A 56 -4.74 2.77 -12.00
CA ASN A 56 -4.08 2.88 -10.71
C ASN A 56 -4.94 2.18 -9.64
N LEU A 57 -4.48 1.03 -9.13
CA LEU A 57 -5.22 0.26 -8.13
C LEU A 57 -5.59 1.11 -6.91
N SER A 58 -4.63 1.84 -6.34
CA SER A 58 -4.88 2.66 -5.15
C SER A 58 -5.96 3.71 -5.38
N ALA A 59 -6.00 4.33 -6.56
CA ALA A 59 -7.06 5.28 -6.93
C ALA A 59 -8.44 4.61 -6.98
N GLY A 60 -8.53 3.40 -7.53
CA GLY A 60 -9.77 2.61 -7.54
C GLY A 60 -10.25 2.24 -6.13
N LEU A 61 -9.33 1.80 -5.26
CA LEU A 61 -9.64 1.49 -3.86
C LEU A 61 -10.16 2.72 -3.10
N ILE A 62 -9.53 3.88 -3.31
CA ILE A 62 -9.95 5.15 -2.69
C ILE A 62 -11.35 5.55 -3.19
N ALA A 63 -11.64 5.41 -4.48
CA ALA A 63 -12.95 5.72 -5.04
C ALA A 63 -14.04 4.82 -4.43
N LEU A 64 -13.78 3.52 -4.28
CA LEU A 64 -14.72 2.57 -3.69
C LEU A 64 -14.93 2.83 -2.19
N TYR A 65 -13.86 3.15 -1.44
CA TYR A 65 -13.98 3.59 -0.04
C TYR A 65 -14.85 4.85 0.07
N THR A 66 -14.62 5.85 -0.78
CA THR A 66 -15.39 7.11 -0.80
C THR A 66 -16.87 6.86 -1.09
N HIS A 67 -17.18 5.89 -1.96
CA HIS A 67 -18.55 5.55 -2.29
C HIS A 67 -19.26 4.74 -1.19
N THR A 68 -18.55 3.81 -0.54
CA THR A 68 -19.16 2.83 0.38
C THR A 68 -19.04 3.21 1.85
N GLY A 69 -18.04 4.00 2.23
CA GLY A 69 -17.66 4.25 3.62
C GLY A 69 -17.05 3.03 4.33
N CYS A 70 -16.80 1.93 3.61
CA CYS A 70 -16.33 0.67 4.17
C CYS A 70 -14.86 0.41 3.81
N THR A 71 -14.15 -0.32 4.67
CA THR A 71 -12.81 -0.83 4.35
C THR A 71 -12.86 -1.68 3.08
N VAL A 72 -11.95 -1.38 2.14
CA VAL A 72 -11.85 -2.07 0.85
C VAL A 72 -10.59 -2.90 0.81
N LEU A 73 -10.70 -4.14 0.33
CA LEU A 73 -9.57 -5.04 0.10
C LEU A 73 -9.45 -5.33 -1.39
N ALA A 74 -8.23 -5.24 -1.92
CA ALA A 74 -7.94 -5.69 -3.27
C ALA A 74 -7.88 -7.22 -3.29
N GLY A 75 -8.48 -7.82 -4.31
CA GLY A 75 -8.41 -9.26 -4.56
C GLY A 75 -8.19 -9.51 -6.05
N GLN A 76 -7.55 -10.62 -6.36
CA GLN A 76 -7.38 -11.10 -7.73
C GLN A 76 -7.96 -12.51 -7.82
N GLU A 77 -8.77 -12.74 -8.83
CA GLU A 77 -9.22 -14.09 -9.18
C GLU A 77 -8.08 -14.83 -9.88
N LEU A 78 -7.79 -16.03 -9.39
CA LEU A 78 -6.75 -16.91 -9.91
C LEU A 78 -7.40 -18.15 -10.53
N ALA A 79 -6.71 -18.80 -11.47
CA ALA A 79 -7.17 -20.06 -12.03
C ALA A 79 -7.10 -21.18 -10.97
N ASP A 80 -7.99 -22.17 -11.07
CA ASP A 80 -8.02 -23.31 -10.15
C ASP A 80 -6.65 -24.00 -10.06
N GLY A 81 -6.18 -24.22 -8.83
CA GLY A 81 -4.89 -24.86 -8.53
C GLY A 81 -3.73 -23.89 -8.33
N ASP A 82 -3.90 -22.59 -8.60
CA ASP A 82 -2.90 -21.55 -8.36
C ASP A 82 -3.12 -20.87 -7.00
N VAL A 83 -3.16 -21.67 -5.94
CA VAL A 83 -3.32 -21.20 -4.54
C VAL A 83 -2.18 -21.64 -3.63
N SER A 84 -1.11 -22.20 -4.21
CA SER A 84 0.09 -22.57 -3.45
C SER A 84 1.12 -21.44 -3.49
N ARG A 85 1.26 -20.74 -2.36
CA ARG A 85 2.52 -20.12 -1.94
C ARG A 85 3.40 -21.17 -1.28
#